data_AF-A0A371CGJ2-F1
#
_entry.id   AF-A0A371CGJ2-F1
#
_cell.length_a   1.000
_cell.length_b   1.000
_cell.length_c   1.000
_cell.angle_alpha   90.00
_cell.angle_beta   90.00
_cell.angle_gamma   90.00
#
_symmetry.space_group_name_H-M   'P 1'
#
loop_
_entity.id
_entity.type
_entity.pdbx_description
1 polymer ?
#
loop_
_entity_poly.entity_id
_entity_poly.type
_entity_poly.pdbx_seq_one_letter_code
_entity_poly.pdbx_strand_id
1 'polypeptide(L)'
;MGFKALLSILAVVASLEVASAALTRRVACPDGKNTATNAACCALFPIRDDIVQNLFHNQCAEEAHESLRLTFHDAVAFSPAAEARGEFAGGGADGSIVLFSEIETAFHANGGTDEIVALQKPFIAKHNISAADFIQFAGAVALAQCPGAPQLEFMLGRKDATRAAPDGLVPEPFDTIDDILARLLDVGFQDFEVVWLLSAHTVAAADLVDPTIPRTPFDSTPEIFDTQFFIETQLRGLKFAGQGGIHGEVNSPLTGEMRLQSDHL
;
A
#
# COMPACT_ATOMS: atom_id res chain seq x y z
N MET A 1 -31.56 -49.71 28.87
CA MET A 1 -30.11 -49.60 28.55
C MET A 1 -29.88 -49.12 27.11
N GLY A 2 -30.55 -48.05 26.65
CA GLY A 2 -30.57 -47.66 25.22
C GLY A 2 -30.24 -46.19 24.94
N PHE A 3 -29.70 -45.44 25.90
CA PHE A 3 -29.48 -43.99 25.76
C PHE A 3 -28.02 -43.54 25.86
N LYS A 4 -27.08 -44.46 26.10
CA LYS A 4 -25.63 -44.14 26.15
C LYS A 4 -24.90 -44.41 24.84
N ALA A 5 -25.46 -45.23 23.94
CA ALA A 5 -24.84 -45.56 22.67
C ALA A 5 -25.06 -44.50 21.58
N LEU A 6 -26.14 -43.70 21.65
CA LEU A 6 -26.43 -42.66 20.65
C LEU A 6 -25.54 -41.41 20.80
N LEU A 7 -25.12 -41.08 22.03
CA LEU A 7 -24.28 -39.91 22.29
C LEU A 7 -22.82 -40.11 21.87
N SER A 8 -22.34 -41.36 21.81
CA SER A 8 -20.98 -41.68 21.37
C SER A 8 -20.81 -41.65 19.85
N ILE A 9 -21.90 -41.81 19.08
CA ILE A 9 -21.85 -41.79 17.62
C ILE A 9 -21.92 -40.35 17.09
N LEU A 10 -22.65 -39.44 17.75
CA LEU A 10 -22.68 -38.02 17.37
C LEU A 10 -21.37 -37.27 17.67
N ALA A 11 -20.59 -37.71 18.66
CA ALA A 11 -19.31 -37.07 18.99
C ALA A 11 -18.17 -37.42 18.01
N VAL A 12 -18.30 -38.49 17.22
CA VAL A 12 -17.28 -38.89 16.22
C VAL A 12 -17.59 -38.34 14.83
N VAL A 13 -18.84 -37.96 14.55
CA VAL A 13 -19.21 -37.36 13.25
C VAL A 13 -18.93 -35.85 13.22
N ALA A 14 -18.82 -35.19 14.38
CA ALA A 14 -18.52 -33.75 14.46
C ALA A 14 -17.01 -33.40 14.39
N SER A 15 -16.11 -34.40 14.35
CA SER A 15 -14.65 -34.18 14.20
C SER A 15 -14.13 -34.49 12.78
N LEU A 16 -15.04 -34.76 11.84
CA LEU A 16 -14.74 -34.83 10.42
C LEU A 16 -15.27 -33.57 9.73
N GLU A 17 -14.84 -32.40 10.19
CA GLU A 17 -14.58 -31.34 9.21
C GLU A 17 -13.45 -31.87 8.34
N VAL A 18 -13.83 -32.52 7.24
CA VAL A 18 -12.95 -32.71 6.11
C VAL A 18 -12.52 -31.30 5.74
N ALA A 19 -11.35 -30.89 6.22
CA ALA A 19 -10.63 -29.80 5.65
C ALA A 19 -10.47 -30.17 4.18
N SER A 20 -11.36 -29.67 3.33
CA SER A 20 -11.07 -29.45 1.93
C SER A 20 -10.00 -28.35 1.87
N ALA A 21 -8.83 -28.63 2.42
CA ALA A 21 -7.59 -28.18 1.81
C ALA A 21 -7.61 -28.86 0.44
N ALA A 22 -8.31 -28.24 -0.52
CA ALA A 22 -8.10 -28.54 -1.91
C ALA A 22 -6.59 -28.55 -2.07
N LEU A 23 -6.03 -29.69 -2.52
CA LEU A 23 -4.63 -29.78 -2.89
C LEU A 23 -4.42 -28.73 -3.98
N THR A 24 -4.06 -27.49 -3.59
CA THR A 24 -3.76 -26.43 -4.54
C THR A 24 -2.50 -26.89 -5.25
N ARG A 25 -2.71 -27.47 -6.42
CA ARG A 25 -1.65 -28.09 -7.21
C ARG A 25 -0.59 -27.04 -7.45
N ARG A 26 0.58 -27.23 -6.85
CA ARG A 26 1.72 -26.34 -7.07
C ARG A 26 2.48 -26.75 -8.33
N VAL A 27 3.02 -25.77 -9.01
CA VAL A 27 3.91 -25.91 -10.16
C VAL A 27 5.33 -25.62 -9.68
N ALA A 28 6.27 -26.48 -10.01
CA ALA A 28 7.69 -26.20 -9.79
C ALA A 28 8.15 -25.15 -10.81
N CYS A 29 8.80 -24.09 -10.34
CA CYS A 29 9.30 -23.05 -11.22
C CYS A 29 10.59 -23.48 -11.92
N PRO A 30 10.92 -22.89 -13.09
CA PRO A 30 12.11 -23.25 -13.87
C PRO A 30 13.44 -23.06 -13.13
N ASP A 31 13.45 -22.27 -12.06
CA ASP A 31 14.62 -22.02 -11.21
C ASP A 31 15.03 -23.22 -10.34
N GLY A 32 14.20 -24.27 -10.25
CA GLY A 32 14.46 -25.46 -9.44
C GLY A 32 14.42 -25.23 -7.92
N LYS A 33 14.08 -24.02 -7.46
CA LYS A 33 14.05 -23.63 -6.04
C LYS A 33 12.63 -23.34 -5.58
N ASN A 34 11.85 -22.61 -6.37
CA ASN A 34 10.56 -22.08 -5.97
C ASN A 34 9.39 -22.92 -6.52
N THR A 35 8.24 -22.81 -5.87
CA THR A 35 6.97 -23.37 -6.34
C THR A 35 5.89 -22.30 -6.31
N ALA A 36 4.97 -22.34 -7.27
CA ALA A 36 3.86 -21.40 -7.38
C ALA A 36 2.52 -22.13 -7.52
N THR A 37 1.42 -21.48 -7.19
CA THR A 37 0.06 -22.00 -7.41
C THR A 37 -0.35 -21.92 -8.89
N ASN A 38 0.26 -21.03 -9.67
CA ASN A 38 0.11 -20.90 -11.11
C ASN A 38 1.49 -20.70 -11.75
N ALA A 39 1.75 -21.33 -12.89
CA ALA A 39 3.01 -21.20 -13.62
C ALA A 39 3.35 -19.75 -14.00
N ALA A 40 2.34 -18.90 -14.25
CA ALA A 40 2.53 -17.47 -14.55
C ALA A 40 3.26 -16.72 -13.41
N CYS A 41 3.03 -17.12 -12.15
CA CYS A 41 3.67 -16.48 -10.99
C CYS A 41 5.15 -16.84 -10.86
N CYS A 42 5.66 -17.83 -11.59
CA CYS A 42 7.08 -18.16 -11.54
C CYS A 42 7.98 -17.01 -12.03
N ALA A 43 7.47 -16.13 -12.89
CA ALA A 43 8.19 -14.93 -13.33
C ALA A 43 8.41 -13.91 -12.19
N LEU A 44 7.65 -13.99 -11.10
CA LEU A 44 7.74 -13.03 -9.99
C LEU A 44 8.93 -13.28 -9.07
N PHE A 45 9.44 -14.52 -9.00
CA PHE A 45 10.59 -14.85 -8.14
C PHE A 45 11.88 -14.10 -8.52
N PRO A 46 12.31 -14.07 -9.80
CA PRO A 46 13.47 -13.25 -10.17
C PRO A 46 13.21 -11.74 -10.02
N ILE A 47 11.96 -11.27 -10.18
CA ILE A 47 11.61 -9.86 -9.91
C ILE A 47 11.79 -9.55 -8.44
N ARG A 48 11.22 -10.37 -7.55
CA ARG A 48 11.37 -10.25 -6.09
C ARG A 48 12.84 -10.19 -5.70
N ASP A 49 13.63 -11.17 -6.15
CA ASP A 49 15.04 -11.26 -5.76
C ASP A 49 15.83 -10.02 -6.22
N ASP A 50 15.50 -9.49 -7.41
CA ASP A 50 16.12 -8.28 -7.94
C ASP A 50 15.72 -7.01 -7.17
N ILE A 51 14.42 -6.79 -6.92
CA ILE A 51 13.97 -5.58 -6.21
C ILE A 51 14.33 -5.62 -4.72
N VAL A 52 14.31 -6.78 -4.06
CA VAL A 52 14.77 -6.89 -2.66
C VAL A 52 16.25 -6.51 -2.55
N GLN A 53 17.08 -6.95 -3.50
CA GLN A 53 18.51 -6.67 -3.46
C GLN A 53 18.86 -5.25 -3.92
N ASN A 54 18.27 -4.80 -5.02
CA ASN A 54 18.73 -3.65 -5.79
C ASN A 54 17.81 -2.43 -5.74
N LEU A 55 16.57 -2.57 -5.27
CA LEU A 55 15.67 -1.45 -5.01
C LEU A 55 15.55 -1.20 -3.50
N PHE A 56 15.22 -2.23 -2.71
CA PHE A 56 15.00 -2.09 -1.26
C PHE A 56 16.24 -2.34 -0.40
N HIS A 57 17.35 -2.79 -0.99
CA HIS A 57 18.60 -3.07 -0.28
C HIS A 57 18.45 -3.97 0.97
N ASN A 58 17.46 -4.86 0.99
CA ASN A 58 17.06 -5.71 2.11
C ASN A 58 16.66 -4.91 3.37
N GLN A 59 16.01 -3.76 3.19
CA GLN A 59 15.61 -2.84 4.25
C GLN A 59 14.14 -2.44 4.12
N CYS A 60 13.49 -2.17 5.25
CA CYS A 60 12.29 -1.35 5.32
C CYS A 60 12.75 0.09 5.56
N ALA A 61 12.98 0.80 4.46
CA ALA A 61 13.49 2.17 4.45
C ALA A 61 12.84 2.92 3.28
N GLU A 62 13.45 4.01 2.84
CA GLU A 62 12.89 4.97 1.88
C GLU A 62 12.19 4.33 0.68
N GLU A 63 12.91 3.54 -0.13
CA GLU A 63 12.35 2.99 -1.37
C GLU A 63 11.20 1.99 -1.09
N ALA A 64 11.20 1.35 0.08
CA ALA A 64 10.11 0.49 0.52
C ALA A 64 8.88 1.32 0.94
N HIS A 65 9.08 2.41 1.68
CA HIS A 65 8.02 3.33 2.10
C HIS A 65 7.37 4.00 0.88
N GLU A 66 8.20 4.52 -0.03
CA GLU A 66 7.75 5.14 -1.27
C GLU A 66 7.00 4.15 -2.17
N SER A 67 7.47 2.90 -2.26
CA SER A 67 6.80 1.86 -3.05
C SER A 67 5.44 1.48 -2.45
N LEU A 68 5.32 1.47 -1.12
CA LEU A 68 4.03 1.28 -0.45
C LEU A 68 3.09 2.45 -0.74
N ARG A 69 3.56 3.70 -0.59
CA ARG A 69 2.79 4.89 -0.94
C ARG A 69 2.32 4.85 -2.39
N LEU A 70 3.20 4.51 -3.33
CA LEU A 70 2.88 4.47 -4.76
C LEU A 70 1.70 3.53 -5.08
N THR A 71 1.51 2.45 -4.30
CA THR A 71 0.34 1.57 -4.47
C THR A 71 -0.98 2.30 -4.27
N PHE A 72 -1.07 3.19 -3.28
CA PHE A 72 -2.26 3.98 -3.00
C PHE A 72 -2.47 5.05 -4.06
N HIS A 73 -1.42 5.79 -4.43
CA HIS A 73 -1.51 6.88 -5.40
C HIS A 73 -1.90 6.40 -6.80
N ASP A 74 -1.47 5.20 -7.22
CA ASP A 74 -1.98 4.53 -8.42
C ASP A 74 -3.43 4.08 -8.21
N ALA A 75 -3.68 3.28 -7.16
CA ALA A 75 -4.94 2.56 -7.01
C ALA A 75 -6.15 3.43 -6.68
N VAL A 76 -5.98 4.54 -5.95
CA VAL A 76 -7.09 5.41 -5.52
C VAL A 76 -7.59 6.31 -6.64
N ALA A 77 -6.82 6.45 -7.72
CA ALA A 77 -7.11 7.32 -8.85
C ALA A 77 -8.17 6.73 -9.81
N PHE A 78 -9.33 6.36 -9.27
CA PHE A 78 -10.55 6.07 -10.02
C PHE A 78 -11.78 6.62 -9.29
N SER A 79 -12.88 6.93 -10.01
CA SER A 79 -14.12 7.45 -9.42
C SER A 79 -15.39 6.87 -10.06
N PRO A 80 -16.05 5.88 -9.43
CA PRO A 80 -17.37 5.40 -9.86
C PRO A 80 -18.42 6.51 -9.97
N ALA A 81 -18.39 7.51 -9.08
CA ALA A 81 -19.28 8.67 -9.16
C ALA A 81 -19.03 9.53 -10.42
N ALA A 82 -17.77 9.73 -10.84
CA ALA A 82 -17.44 10.42 -12.08
C ALA A 82 -17.86 9.61 -13.31
N GLU A 83 -17.62 8.30 -13.30
CA GLU A 83 -18.06 7.40 -14.37
C GLU A 83 -19.58 7.46 -14.55
N ALA A 84 -20.35 7.48 -13.45
CA ALA A 84 -21.81 7.60 -13.49
C ALA A 84 -22.30 8.94 -14.09
N ARG A 85 -21.48 9.99 -14.07
CA ARG A 85 -21.75 11.27 -14.75
C ARG A 85 -21.29 11.29 -16.22
N GLY A 86 -20.70 10.20 -16.72
CA GLY A 86 -20.14 10.12 -18.07
C GLY A 86 -18.79 10.81 -18.22
N GLU A 87 -18.11 11.10 -17.11
CA GLU A 87 -16.76 11.66 -17.08
C GLU A 87 -15.73 10.51 -17.16
N PHE A 88 -14.51 10.81 -17.61
CA PHE A 88 -13.42 9.85 -17.48
C PHE A 88 -13.01 9.77 -16.00
N ALA A 89 -13.10 8.57 -15.43
CA ALA A 89 -13.01 8.38 -14.00
C ALA A 89 -11.62 8.01 -13.48
N GLY A 90 -10.64 7.72 -14.35
CA GLY A 90 -9.42 7.00 -13.96
C GLY A 90 -9.62 5.48 -13.96
N GLY A 91 -8.53 4.72 -13.90
CA GLY A 91 -8.54 3.24 -14.03
C GLY A 91 -8.17 2.47 -12.76
N GLY A 92 -7.76 3.18 -11.71
CA GLY A 92 -7.40 2.59 -10.42
C GLY A 92 -6.02 1.97 -10.50
N ALA A 93 -5.86 0.75 -9.95
CA ALA A 93 -4.56 0.05 -9.99
C ALA A 93 -4.25 -0.45 -11.42
N ASP A 94 -3.88 0.46 -12.31
CA ASP A 94 -3.63 0.22 -13.74
C ASP A 94 -2.26 0.75 -14.19
N GLY A 95 -1.43 1.22 -13.27
CA GLY A 95 -0.08 1.69 -13.54
C GLY A 95 -0.01 3.06 -14.22
N SER A 96 -1.12 3.81 -14.27
CA SER A 96 -1.19 5.11 -14.94
C SER A 96 -0.13 6.07 -14.41
N ILE A 97 0.13 6.06 -13.10
CA ILE A 97 1.10 6.96 -12.47
C ILE A 97 2.54 6.74 -12.96
N VAL A 98 2.89 5.52 -13.37
CA VAL A 98 4.19 5.21 -13.98
C VAL A 98 4.20 5.49 -15.48
N LEU A 99 3.12 5.11 -16.17
CA LEU A 99 3.01 5.18 -17.64
C LEU A 99 2.83 6.61 -18.14
N PHE A 100 2.13 7.44 -17.36
CA PHE A 100 1.85 8.84 -17.62
C PHE A 100 2.49 9.74 -16.56
N SER A 101 3.67 9.36 -16.08
CA SER A 101 4.34 10.05 -14.96
C SER A 101 4.57 11.53 -15.22
N GLU A 102 4.82 11.95 -16.46
CA GLU A 102 4.96 13.38 -16.81
C GLU A 102 3.71 14.22 -16.52
N ILE A 103 2.55 13.58 -16.36
CA ILE A 103 1.27 14.21 -16.01
C ILE A 103 0.98 13.97 -14.53
N GLU A 104 0.89 12.70 -14.11
CA GLU A 104 0.32 12.36 -12.81
C GLU A 104 1.25 12.71 -11.64
N THR A 105 2.57 12.59 -11.78
CA THR A 105 3.49 12.96 -10.69
C THR A 105 3.66 14.48 -10.55
N ALA A 106 3.09 15.26 -11.48
CA ALA A 106 3.05 16.72 -11.40
C ALA A 106 1.80 17.25 -10.66
N PHE A 107 0.82 16.39 -10.35
CA PHE A 107 -0.30 16.74 -9.49
C PHE A 107 0.18 17.03 -8.07
N HIS A 108 -0.42 18.00 -7.39
CA HIS A 108 0.03 18.43 -6.07
C HIS A 108 -0.01 17.28 -5.06
N ALA A 109 -1.11 16.52 -5.03
CA ALA A 109 -1.27 15.35 -4.17
C ALA A 109 -0.23 14.23 -4.44
N ASN A 110 0.33 14.16 -5.65
CA ASN A 110 1.34 13.17 -6.04
C ASN A 110 2.79 13.67 -5.86
N GLY A 111 3.01 14.84 -5.25
CA GLY A 111 4.34 15.37 -5.01
C GLY A 111 5.28 14.33 -4.38
N GLY A 112 6.48 14.20 -4.94
CA GLY A 112 7.52 13.29 -4.45
C GLY A 112 7.36 11.83 -4.88
N THR A 113 6.38 11.49 -5.72
CA THR A 113 6.27 10.13 -6.28
C THR A 113 7.14 9.92 -7.53
N ASP A 114 7.68 10.98 -8.11
CA ASP A 114 8.47 10.94 -9.33
C ASP A 114 9.80 10.20 -9.17
N GLU A 115 10.43 10.31 -7.99
CA GLU A 115 11.67 9.60 -7.66
C GLU A 115 11.47 8.08 -7.70
N ILE A 116 10.55 7.56 -6.88
CA ILE A 116 10.27 6.11 -6.87
C ILE A 116 9.76 5.59 -8.22
N VAL A 117 8.94 6.38 -8.94
CA VAL A 117 8.53 6.03 -10.31
C VAL A 117 9.74 5.90 -11.24
N ALA A 118 10.70 6.82 -11.17
CA ALA A 118 11.92 6.75 -11.97
C ALA A 118 12.79 5.54 -11.58
N LEU A 119 12.87 5.19 -10.29
CA LEU A 119 13.58 4.02 -9.80
C LEU A 119 12.94 2.69 -10.21
N GLN A 120 11.60 2.62 -10.26
CA GLN A 120 10.88 1.40 -10.62
C GLN A 120 10.86 1.11 -12.13
N LYS A 121 10.87 2.13 -12.99
CA LYS A 121 10.80 1.99 -14.48
C LYS A 121 11.85 1.02 -15.07
N PRO A 122 13.14 1.05 -14.68
CA PRO A 122 14.13 0.10 -15.17
C PRO A 122 13.81 -1.35 -14.85
N PHE A 123 13.23 -1.64 -13.68
CA PHE A 123 12.84 -3.00 -13.29
C PHE A 123 11.64 -3.49 -14.10
N ILE A 124 10.64 -2.63 -14.30
CA ILE A 124 9.49 -2.90 -15.17
C ILE A 124 9.96 -3.29 -16.57
N ALA A 125 10.84 -2.47 -17.16
CA ALA A 125 11.39 -2.73 -18.49
C ALA A 125 12.26 -4.00 -18.55
N LYS A 126 13.11 -4.22 -17.55
CA LYS A 126 14.01 -5.39 -17.48
C LYS A 126 13.26 -6.71 -17.40
N HIS A 127 12.17 -6.76 -16.62
CA HIS A 127 11.42 -7.98 -16.36
C HIS A 127 10.20 -8.17 -17.27
N ASN A 128 9.88 -7.17 -18.11
CA ASN A 128 8.75 -7.21 -19.05
C ASN A 128 7.42 -7.59 -18.37
N ILE A 129 7.17 -6.97 -17.23
CA ILE A 129 5.93 -7.03 -16.46
C ILE A 129 5.15 -5.72 -16.68
N SER A 130 3.82 -5.75 -16.58
CA SER A 130 3.02 -4.53 -16.66
C SER A 130 3.38 -3.59 -15.52
N ALA A 131 3.32 -2.28 -15.76
CA ALA A 131 3.51 -1.28 -14.72
C ALA A 131 2.45 -1.46 -13.62
N ALA A 132 1.22 -1.75 -14.04
CA ALA A 132 0.08 -2.03 -13.16
C ALA A 132 0.35 -3.16 -12.15
N ASP A 133 0.92 -4.28 -12.61
CA ASP A 133 1.26 -5.38 -11.70
C ASP A 133 2.52 -5.07 -10.89
N PHE A 134 3.50 -4.38 -11.47
CA PHE A 134 4.76 -4.11 -10.79
C PHE A 134 4.59 -3.20 -9.57
N ILE A 135 3.80 -2.12 -9.65
CA ILE A 135 3.60 -1.21 -8.51
C ILE A 135 3.05 -1.98 -7.31
N GLN A 136 2.01 -2.79 -7.54
CA GLN A 136 1.35 -3.57 -6.49
C GLN A 136 2.24 -4.70 -5.97
N PHE A 137 3.06 -5.29 -6.85
CA PHE A 137 4.05 -6.29 -6.45
C PHE A 137 5.16 -5.67 -5.60
N ALA A 138 5.68 -4.52 -6.01
CA ALA A 138 6.72 -3.79 -5.31
C ALA A 138 6.24 -3.36 -3.92
N GLY A 139 5.04 -2.81 -3.79
CA GLY A 139 4.46 -2.48 -2.47
C GLY A 139 4.29 -3.68 -1.55
N ALA A 140 3.82 -4.83 -2.08
CA ALA A 140 3.69 -6.05 -1.28
C ALA A 140 5.05 -6.62 -0.83
N VAL A 141 6.07 -6.57 -1.68
CA VAL A 141 7.43 -7.01 -1.34
C VAL A 141 8.15 -6.02 -0.42
N ALA A 142 7.91 -4.71 -0.59
CA ALA A 142 8.40 -3.64 0.26
C ALA A 142 7.90 -3.81 1.70
N LEU A 143 6.58 -3.96 1.87
CA LEU A 143 6.00 -4.15 3.20
C LEU A 143 6.50 -5.43 3.88
N ALA A 144 6.78 -6.48 3.10
CA ALA A 144 7.39 -7.70 3.63
C ALA A 144 8.85 -7.53 4.14
N GLN A 145 9.51 -6.40 3.84
CA GLN A 145 10.80 -6.05 4.46
C GLN A 145 10.65 -5.48 5.87
N CYS A 146 9.45 -5.02 6.25
CA CYS A 146 9.18 -4.37 7.53
C CYS A 146 8.84 -5.41 8.60
N PRO A 147 9.60 -5.53 9.71
CA PRO A 147 9.25 -6.42 10.81
C PRO A 147 7.88 -6.09 11.38
N GLY A 148 7.07 -7.12 11.64
CA GLY A 148 5.70 -6.96 12.15
C GLY A 148 4.61 -6.87 11.07
N ALA A 149 5.00 -6.69 9.81
CA ALA A 149 4.06 -6.50 8.72
C ALA A 149 3.21 -7.75 8.43
N PRO A 150 1.96 -7.56 7.99
CA PRO A 150 1.15 -8.65 7.46
C PRO A 150 1.71 -9.13 6.12
N GLN A 151 1.40 -10.39 5.79
CA GLN A 151 1.65 -10.89 4.44
C GLN A 151 0.51 -10.47 3.51
N LEU A 152 0.78 -9.49 2.62
CA LEU A 152 -0.21 -9.05 1.64
C LEU A 152 -0.46 -10.10 0.56
N GLU A 153 -1.69 -10.12 0.06
CA GLU A 153 -2.04 -10.86 -1.14
C GLU A 153 -1.53 -10.11 -2.38
N PHE A 154 -0.97 -10.85 -3.34
CA PHE A 154 -0.63 -10.31 -4.65
C PHE A 154 -1.34 -11.11 -5.75
N MET A 155 -2.09 -10.39 -6.58
CA MET A 155 -2.74 -10.91 -7.78
C MET A 155 -1.99 -10.39 -9.01
N LEU A 156 -1.72 -11.27 -9.97
CA LEU A 156 -1.05 -10.96 -11.24
C LEU A 156 -2.06 -10.93 -12.39
N GLY A 157 -1.94 -9.95 -13.28
CA GLY A 157 -2.70 -9.89 -14.53
C GLY A 157 -3.39 -8.56 -14.83
N ARG A 158 -3.00 -7.47 -14.15
CA ARG A 158 -3.51 -6.13 -14.46
C ARG A 158 -3.06 -5.71 -15.85
N LYS A 159 -3.95 -4.98 -16.54
CA LYS A 159 -3.64 -4.36 -17.84
C LYS A 159 -3.13 -2.95 -17.58
N ASP A 160 -2.10 -2.58 -18.32
CA ASP A 160 -1.56 -1.23 -18.30
C ASP A 160 -2.60 -0.20 -18.80
N ALA A 161 -2.61 0.94 -18.13
CA ALA A 161 -3.42 2.11 -18.47
C ALA A 161 -3.19 2.56 -19.92
N THR A 162 -4.24 3.13 -20.52
CA THR A 162 -4.15 3.76 -21.86
C THR A 162 -4.28 5.27 -21.81
N ARG A 163 -4.56 5.84 -20.63
CA ARG A 163 -4.77 7.26 -20.38
C ARG A 163 -4.35 7.59 -18.96
N ALA A 164 -3.84 8.80 -18.74
CA ALA A 164 -3.53 9.33 -17.42
C ALA A 164 -4.81 9.52 -16.58
N ALA A 165 -4.74 9.26 -15.28
CA ALA A 165 -5.83 9.53 -14.35
C ALA A 165 -6.16 11.04 -14.24
N PRO A 166 -7.41 11.41 -13.93
CA PRO A 166 -7.76 12.79 -13.56
C PRO A 166 -7.06 13.24 -12.27
N ASP A 167 -6.74 14.53 -12.19
CA ASP A 167 -6.28 15.17 -10.94
C ASP A 167 -7.42 15.26 -9.91
N GLY A 168 -7.08 15.47 -8.64
CA GLY A 168 -8.04 15.65 -7.53
C GLY A 168 -8.71 14.37 -7.02
N LEU A 169 -8.16 13.19 -7.35
CA LEU A 169 -8.66 11.89 -6.87
C LEU A 169 -7.89 11.33 -5.67
N VAL A 170 -6.71 11.88 -5.38
CA VAL A 170 -5.86 11.49 -4.25
C VAL A 170 -6.08 12.48 -3.09
N PRO A 171 -6.43 12.00 -1.89
CA PRO A 171 -6.57 12.87 -0.71
C PRO A 171 -5.30 13.65 -0.37
N GLU A 172 -5.48 14.87 0.12
CA GLU A 172 -4.40 15.76 0.57
C GLU A 172 -4.36 15.85 2.10
N PRO A 173 -3.19 16.10 2.72
CA PRO A 173 -3.06 16.10 4.18
C PRO A 173 -3.83 17.22 4.88
N PHE A 174 -4.45 18.12 4.13
CA PHE A 174 -5.24 19.25 4.60
C PHE A 174 -6.72 19.18 4.22
N ASP A 175 -7.14 18.11 3.52
CA ASP A 175 -8.54 17.86 3.26
C ASP A 175 -9.30 17.66 4.58
N THR A 176 -10.59 17.98 4.56
CA THR A 176 -11.44 17.70 5.73
C THR A 176 -11.67 16.19 5.85
N ILE A 177 -11.90 15.71 7.07
CA ILE A 177 -12.23 14.29 7.30
C ILE A 177 -13.46 13.87 6.46
N ASP A 178 -14.47 14.73 6.35
CA ASP A 178 -15.65 14.46 5.52
C ASP A 178 -15.29 14.27 4.04
N ASP A 179 -14.37 15.09 3.50
CA ASP A 179 -13.93 14.98 2.11
C ASP A 179 -13.10 13.70 1.89
N ILE A 180 -12.19 13.36 2.81
CA ILE A 180 -11.38 12.13 2.76
C ILE A 180 -12.28 10.89 2.80
N LEU A 181 -13.22 10.84 3.76
CA LEU A 181 -14.15 9.72 3.89
C LEU A 181 -15.06 9.60 2.68
N ALA A 182 -15.57 10.71 2.15
CA ALA A 182 -16.38 10.70 0.92
C ALA A 182 -15.57 10.23 -0.29
N ARG A 183 -14.31 10.65 -0.42
CA ARG A 183 -13.39 10.22 -1.50
C ARG A 183 -13.11 8.73 -1.42
N LEU A 184 -12.83 8.20 -0.23
CA LEU A 184 -12.54 6.78 -0.08
C LEU A 184 -13.78 5.89 -0.16
N LEU A 185 -14.95 6.42 0.23
CA LEU A 185 -16.23 5.74 0.01
C LEU A 185 -16.57 5.59 -1.48
N ASP A 186 -16.25 6.59 -2.31
CA ASP A 186 -16.43 6.52 -3.76
C ASP A 186 -15.65 5.34 -4.37
N VAL A 187 -14.47 5.03 -3.86
CA VAL A 187 -13.66 3.87 -4.30
C VAL A 187 -13.94 2.58 -3.54
N GLY A 188 -14.90 2.60 -2.62
CA GLY A 188 -15.44 1.40 -1.97
C GLY A 188 -14.97 1.12 -0.54
N PHE A 189 -14.25 2.03 0.12
CA PHE A 189 -13.84 1.87 1.52
C PHE A 189 -14.85 2.50 2.49
N GLN A 190 -15.19 1.77 3.54
CA GLN A 190 -15.90 2.31 4.70
C GLN A 190 -14.97 3.11 5.61
N ASP A 191 -15.52 3.97 6.46
CA ASP A 191 -14.74 4.85 7.35
C ASP A 191 -13.71 4.10 8.21
N PHE A 192 -14.07 2.92 8.74
CA PHE A 192 -13.13 2.11 9.53
C PHE A 192 -12.02 1.48 8.68
N GLU A 193 -12.26 1.24 7.39
CA GLU A 193 -11.25 0.73 6.46
C GLU A 193 -10.25 1.82 6.07
N VAL A 194 -10.67 3.10 6.06
CA VAL A 194 -9.76 4.25 5.93
C VAL A 194 -8.74 4.25 7.06
N VAL A 195 -9.18 4.03 8.30
CA VAL A 195 -8.28 3.92 9.46
C VAL A 195 -7.33 2.72 9.32
N TRP A 196 -7.80 1.59 8.76
CA TRP A 196 -6.94 0.44 8.49
C TRP A 196 -5.86 0.76 7.46
N LEU A 197 -6.21 1.47 6.38
CA LEU A 197 -5.25 1.90 5.36
C LEU A 197 -4.19 2.86 5.91
N LEU A 198 -4.56 3.75 6.83
CA LEU A 198 -3.61 4.65 7.52
C LEU A 198 -2.57 3.91 8.37
N SER A 199 -2.72 2.61 8.62
CA SER A 199 -1.63 1.81 9.21
C SER A 199 -0.35 1.87 8.37
N ALA A 200 -0.44 2.19 7.07
CA ALA A 200 0.72 2.42 6.22
C ALA A 200 1.64 3.54 6.75
N HIS A 201 1.09 4.51 7.49
CA HIS A 201 1.88 5.62 8.06
C HIS A 201 2.84 5.19 9.18
N THR A 202 2.73 3.96 9.72
CA THR A 202 3.69 3.42 10.70
C THR A 202 5.04 3.04 10.07
N VAL A 203 5.09 2.89 8.74
CA VAL A 203 6.32 2.63 7.97
C VAL A 203 6.47 3.68 6.87
N ALA A 204 6.49 4.94 7.28
CA ALA A 204 6.45 6.07 6.36
C ALA A 204 7.16 7.31 6.90
N ALA A 205 7.51 8.19 5.97
CA ALA A 205 8.06 9.52 6.21
C ALA A 205 7.59 10.50 5.13
N ALA A 206 7.76 11.80 5.40
CA ALA A 206 7.46 12.86 4.45
C ALA A 206 8.72 13.60 3.98
N ASP A 207 8.78 13.84 2.67
CA ASP A 207 9.84 14.65 2.04
C ASP A 207 9.41 16.06 1.69
N LEU A 208 8.19 16.22 1.15
CA LEU A 208 7.77 17.46 0.51
C LEU A 208 6.76 18.29 1.30
N VAL A 209 6.28 17.79 2.45
CA VAL A 209 5.46 18.61 3.35
C VAL A 209 6.31 19.75 3.89
N ASP A 210 7.45 19.45 4.52
CA ASP A 210 8.52 20.41 4.82
C ASP A 210 9.82 20.01 4.10
N PRO A 211 10.11 20.58 2.92
CA PRO A 211 11.32 20.29 2.16
C PRO A 211 12.64 20.63 2.88
N THR A 212 12.60 21.33 4.02
CA THR A 212 13.81 21.63 4.81
C THR A 212 14.25 20.47 5.71
N ILE A 213 13.36 19.50 5.93
CA ILE A 213 13.57 18.30 6.76
C ILE A 213 13.01 17.06 6.05
N PRO A 214 13.55 16.68 4.89
CA PRO A 214 13.09 15.49 4.18
C PRO A 214 13.28 14.23 5.03
N ARG A 215 12.48 13.19 4.73
CA ARG A 215 12.45 11.89 5.41
C ARG A 215 12.12 11.98 6.90
N THR A 216 11.25 12.93 7.26
CA THR A 216 10.75 13.03 8.64
C THR A 216 9.61 12.01 8.85
N PRO A 217 9.75 11.04 9.76
CA PRO A 217 8.79 9.97 9.95
C PRO A 217 7.50 10.44 10.64
N PHE A 218 6.42 9.67 10.47
CA PHE A 218 5.14 9.90 11.14
C PHE A 218 5.01 9.24 12.51
N ASP A 219 5.95 8.35 12.86
CA ASP A 219 6.09 7.80 14.19
C ASP A 219 7.57 7.58 14.56
N SER A 220 7.83 7.10 15.78
CA SER A 220 9.17 6.86 16.30
C SER A 220 9.85 5.58 15.80
N THR A 221 9.16 4.76 15.02
CA THR A 221 9.60 3.42 14.57
C THR A 221 9.31 3.17 13.08
N PRO A 222 9.74 4.05 12.16
CA PRO A 222 9.32 4.02 10.75
C PRO A 222 9.80 2.79 9.95
N GLU A 223 10.63 1.94 10.54
CA GLU A 223 11.11 0.69 9.90
C GLU A 223 10.34 -0.54 10.42
N ILE A 224 9.44 -0.38 11.40
CA ILE A 224 8.72 -1.46 12.07
C ILE A 224 7.23 -1.26 11.85
N PHE A 225 6.56 -2.29 11.33
CA PHE A 225 5.12 -2.28 11.19
C PHE A 225 4.45 -2.59 12.53
N ASP A 226 4.16 -1.56 13.31
CA ASP A 226 3.54 -1.69 14.63
C ASP A 226 2.32 -0.75 14.80
N THR A 227 2.12 -0.22 16.01
CA THR A 227 0.97 0.64 16.34
C THR A 227 1.40 1.98 16.93
N GLN A 228 2.69 2.31 16.87
CA GLN A 228 3.24 3.56 17.41
C GLN A 228 2.61 4.77 16.72
N PHE A 229 2.44 4.76 15.40
CA PHE A 229 1.66 5.77 14.68
C PHE A 229 0.31 6.08 15.33
N PHE A 230 -0.50 5.07 15.65
CA PHE A 230 -1.82 5.27 16.28
C PHE A 230 -1.73 5.77 17.73
N ILE A 231 -0.64 5.46 18.45
CA ILE A 231 -0.43 5.92 19.83
C ILE A 231 0.07 7.38 19.81
N GLU A 232 1.06 7.66 18.97
CA GLU A 232 1.78 8.93 18.93
C GLU A 232 0.91 10.04 18.34
N THR A 233 0.10 9.77 17.31
CA THR A 233 -0.89 10.72 16.77
C THR A 233 -1.89 11.21 17.82
N GLN A 234 -2.22 10.39 18.83
CA GLN A 234 -3.13 10.75 19.93
C GLN A 234 -2.47 11.58 21.04
N LEU A 235 -1.14 11.70 21.05
CA LEU A 235 -0.44 12.55 22.00
C LEU A 235 -0.69 14.03 21.66
N ARG A 236 -0.56 14.89 22.68
CA ARG A 236 -0.64 16.34 22.49
C ARG A 236 0.56 16.82 21.67
N GLY A 237 0.29 17.44 20.53
CA GLY A 237 1.31 18.15 19.74
C GLY A 237 1.97 19.28 20.53
N LEU A 238 3.30 19.33 20.53
CA LEU A 238 4.10 20.29 21.28
C LEU A 238 4.80 21.31 20.37
N LYS A 239 5.26 20.88 19.19
CA LYS A 239 6.02 21.70 18.23
C LYS A 239 5.98 21.10 16.83
N PHE A 240 6.28 21.90 15.82
CA PHE A 240 6.61 21.38 14.49
C PHE A 240 7.97 20.67 14.49
N ALA A 241 8.15 19.72 13.57
CA ALA A 241 9.43 19.05 13.39
C ALA A 241 10.49 20.00 12.83
N GLY A 242 10.08 20.83 11.87
CA GLY A 242 10.90 21.83 11.18
C GLY A 242 10.28 23.22 11.26
N GLN A 243 9.97 23.79 10.10
CA GLN A 243 9.36 25.11 10.00
C GLN A 243 7.87 25.04 10.35
N GLY A 244 7.41 25.94 11.23
CA GLY A 244 5.98 26.04 11.55
C GLY A 244 5.16 26.77 10.48
N GLY A 245 3.87 26.45 10.40
CA GLY A 245 2.90 27.14 9.54
C GLY A 245 2.85 26.60 8.10
N ILE A 246 3.33 25.38 7.88
CA ILE A 246 3.22 24.65 6.63
C ILE A 246 1.79 24.10 6.48
N HIS A 247 1.22 24.25 5.29
CA HIS A 247 -0.14 23.80 5.01
C HIS A 247 -0.18 22.26 5.05
N GLY A 248 -1.08 21.68 5.84
CA GLY A 248 -1.20 20.22 6.00
C GLY A 248 -0.29 19.62 7.08
N GLU A 249 0.51 20.42 7.78
CA GLU A 249 1.28 19.99 8.97
C GLU A 249 0.70 20.60 10.25
N VAL A 250 0.73 19.83 11.34
CA VAL A 250 0.40 20.31 12.69
C VAL A 250 1.52 19.98 13.68
N ASN A 251 1.44 20.53 14.90
CA ASN A 251 2.42 20.20 15.94
C ASN A 251 2.46 18.69 16.22
N SER A 252 3.66 18.15 16.21
CA SER A 252 4.02 16.78 16.58
C SER A 252 4.35 16.68 18.09
N PRO A 253 4.18 15.50 18.71
CA PRO A 253 4.43 15.28 20.13
C PRO A 253 5.91 15.02 20.43
N LEU A 254 6.70 14.52 19.47
CA LEU A 254 8.09 14.11 19.64
C LEU A 254 9.05 14.97 18.80
N THR A 255 10.34 14.92 19.13
CA THR A 255 11.37 15.61 18.35
C THR A 255 11.76 14.74 17.16
N GLY A 256 11.65 15.27 15.94
CA GLY A 256 12.00 14.54 14.72
C GLY A 256 10.86 13.68 14.17
N GLU A 257 9.64 13.79 14.72
CA GLU A 257 8.42 13.21 14.17
C GLU A 257 7.60 14.33 13.51
N MET A 258 7.03 14.10 12.33
CA MET A 258 6.08 14.99 11.66
C MET A 258 4.66 14.50 11.90
N ARG A 259 3.70 15.42 11.98
CA ARG A 259 2.28 15.06 12.06
C ARG A 259 1.49 15.79 10.98
N LEU A 260 0.83 15.01 10.12
CA LEU A 260 -0.09 15.53 9.13
C LEU A 260 -1.38 16.02 9.79
N GLN A 261 -1.99 17.07 9.23
CA GLN A 261 -3.24 17.60 9.74
C GLN A 261 -4.37 16.57 9.64
N SER A 262 -4.45 15.81 8.54
CA SER A 262 -5.44 14.75 8.33
C SER A 262 -5.36 13.63 9.38
N ASP A 263 -4.16 13.28 9.84
CA ASP A 263 -3.95 12.18 10.78
C ASP A 263 -4.22 12.57 12.24
N HIS A 264 -4.32 13.88 12.51
CA HIS A 264 -4.58 14.39 13.85
C HIS A 264 -6.07 14.43 14.20
N LEU A 265 -6.94 14.60 13.20
CA LEU A 265 -8.35 14.99 13.37
C LEU A 265 -9.31 13.82 13.58
#